data_AF-A0A953W4S4-F1
#
_entry.id   AF-A0A953W4S4-F1
#
_cell.length_a   1.000
_cell.length_b   1.000
_cell.length_c   1.000
_cell.angle_alpha   90.00
_cell.angle_beta   90.00
_cell.angle_gamma   90.00
#
_symmetry.space_group_name_H-M   'P 1'
#
loop_
_entity.id
_entity.type
_entity.pdbx_description
1 polymer ?
#
loop_
_entity_poly.entity_id
_entity_poly.type
_entity_poly.pdbx_seq_one_letter_code
_entity_poly.pdbx_strand_id
1 'polypeptide(L)' 'TQPGMTPTSLAPEQAAHVGMSYDQLVQWILEDASWPR' A
#
# COMPACT_ATOMS: atom_id res chain seq x y z
N THR A 1 -1.78 -12.94 -1.96
CA THR A 1 -1.15 -12.65 -3.27
C THR A 1 -0.44 -11.31 -3.18
N GLN A 2 0.64 -11.09 -3.93
CA GLN A 2 1.34 -9.79 -3.92
C GLN A 2 0.83 -8.92 -5.08
N PRO A 3 0.24 -7.73 -4.84
CA PRO A 3 -0.19 -6.82 -5.89
C PRO A 3 0.99 -6.06 -6.52
N GLY A 4 0.78 -5.50 -7.71
CA GLY A 4 1.72 -4.52 -8.28
C GLY A 4 1.75 -3.22 -7.47
N MET A 5 2.94 -2.62 -7.32
CA MET A 5 3.19 -1.43 -6.50
C MET A 5 3.85 -0.28 -7.27
N THR A 6 3.91 -0.34 -8.60
CA THR A 6 4.38 0.81 -9.41
C THR A 6 3.33 1.93 -9.45
N PRO A 7 3.67 3.18 -9.82
CA PRO A 7 2.72 4.29 -9.80
C PRO A 7 1.44 4.09 -10.64
N THR A 8 1.49 3.24 -11.66
CA THR A 8 0.34 2.90 -12.52
C THR A 8 -0.27 1.53 -12.19
N SER A 9 0.09 0.95 -11.04
CA SER A 9 -0.51 -0.29 -10.54
C SER A 9 -1.85 -0.01 -9.83
N LEU A 10 -2.75 -0.99 -9.87
CA LEU A 10 -4.10 -0.88 -9.31
C LEU A 10 -4.11 -0.55 -7.80
N ALA A 11 -3.24 -1.15 -6.99
CA ALA A 11 -3.25 -0.93 -5.54
C ALA A 11 -2.88 0.53 -5.16
N PRO A 12 -1.78 1.10 -5.68
CA PRO A 12 -1.50 2.54 -5.54
C PRO A 12 -2.61 3.45 -6.11
N GLU A 13 -3.21 3.09 -7.25
CA GLU A 13 -4.32 3.86 -7.84
C GLU A 13 -5.55 3.93 -6.92
N GLN A 14 -5.93 2.78 -6.34
CA GLN A 14 -7.04 2.69 -5.39
C GLN A 14 -6.75 3.46 -4.09
N ALA A 15 -5.51 3.40 -3.59
CA ALA A 15 -5.10 4.19 -2.42
C ALA A 15 -5.23 5.70 -2.71
N ALA A 16 -4.74 6.14 -3.87
CA ALA A 16 -4.88 7.53 -4.30
C ALA A 16 -6.35 7.96 -4.46
N HIS A 17 -7.21 7.07 -4.97
CA HIS A 17 -8.65 7.33 -5.12
C HIS A 17 -9.33 7.65 -3.77
N VAL A 18 -8.84 7.08 -2.67
CA VAL A 18 -9.35 7.35 -1.30
C VAL A 18 -8.53 8.40 -0.55
N GLY A 19 -7.62 9.12 -1.23
CA GLY A 19 -6.81 10.19 -0.64
C GLY A 19 -5.59 9.73 0.15
N MET A 20 -5.15 8.48 -0.02
CA MET A 20 -3.94 7.94 0.60
C MET A 20 -2.75 8.09 -0.34
N SER A 21 -1.64 8.65 0.15
CA SER A 21 -0.39 8.74 -0.60
C SER A 21 0.29 7.37 -0.71
N TYR A 22 1.20 7.23 -1.67
CA TYR A 22 1.99 6.00 -1.82
C TYR A 22 2.78 5.66 -0.54
N ASP A 23 3.39 6.66 0.10
CA ASP A 23 4.14 6.47 1.35
C ASP A 23 3.22 6.02 2.49
N GLN A 24 2.00 6.55 2.58
CA GLN A 24 1.00 6.14 3.55
C GLN A 24 0.55 4.69 3.31
N LEU A 25 0.37 4.28 2.04
CA LEU A 25 0.07 2.90 1.68
C LEU A 25 1.20 1.94 2.11
N VAL A 26 2.46 2.30 1.83
CA VAL A 26 3.63 1.50 2.22
C VAL A 26 3.73 1.40 3.74
N GLN A 27 3.56 2.51 4.46
CA GLN A 27 3.57 2.51 5.91
C GLN A 27 2.48 1.58 6.48
N TRP A 28 1.26 1.66 5.95
CA TRP A 28 0.15 0.80 6.37
C TRP A 28 0.48 -0.69 6.18
N ILE A 29 1.07 -1.06 5.04
CA ILE A 29 1.51 -2.44 4.77
C ILE A 29 2.57 -2.90 5.79
N LEU A 30 3.54 -2.04 6.13
CA LEU A 30 4.60 -2.37 7.09
C LEU A 30 4.07 -2.55 8.51
N GLU A 31 3.10 -1.74 8.91
CA GLU A 31 2.45 -1.83 10.21
C GLU A 31 1.63 -3.12 10.35
N ASP A 32 0.85 -3.48 9.33
CA ASP A 32 0.07 -4.73 9.30
C ASP A 32 0.96 -5.98 9.18
N ALA A 33 2.07 -5.89 8.45
CA ALA A 33 3.04 -6.97 8.31
C ALA A 33 3.86 -7.27 9.58
N SER A 34 3.66 -6.52 10.68
CA SER A 34 4.35 -6.78 11.95
C SER A 34 3.83 -8.07 12.61
N TRP A 35 4.44 -9.20 12.25
CA TRP A 35 4.25 -10.46 12.96
C TRP A 35 4.72 -10.33 14.43
N PRO A 36 3.99 -10.81 15.45
CA PRO A 36 4.61 -11.07 16.74
C PRO A 36 5.70 -12.13 16.54
N ARG A 37 6.91 -11.80 16.99
CA ARG A 37 8.07 -12.71 16.94
C ARG A 37 7.86 -13.93 17.82
#